data_AF-A0A1Q6JVG4-F1
#
_entry.id   AF-A0A1Q6JVG4-F1
#
_cell.length_a   1.000
_cell.length_b   1.000
_cell.length_c   1.000
_cell.angle_alpha   90.00
_cell.angle_beta   90.00
_cell.angle_gamma   90.00
#
_symmetry.space_group_name_H-M   'P 1'
#
loop_
_entity.id
_entity.type
_entity.pdbx_description
1 polymer ?
#
loop_
_entity_poly.entity_id
_entity_poly.type
_entity_poly.pdbx_seq_one_letter_code
_entity_poly.pdbx_strand_id
1 'polypeptide(L)'
;MEINEEKRNKFMEYAGKRVNNVLHDMQILEPMARSNSYDFTKEDVEEMFGAMQSTLDDVRSEFNKKFEEKARNEKKVFSFGNTKVVAEKVEDEVIDLDNNETTSSEDVEIF
;
A
#
# COMPACT_ATOMS: atom_id res chain seq x y z
N MET A 1 9.84 -19.98 7.90
CA MET A 1 8.75 -20.98 7.76
C MET A 1 9.21 -21.99 6.77
N GLU A 2 9.21 -23.25 7.17
CA GLU A 2 9.52 -24.35 6.26
C GLU A 2 8.40 -24.50 5.23
N ILE A 3 8.78 -24.65 3.97
CA ILE A 3 7.84 -24.82 2.86
C ILE A 3 7.45 -26.30 2.82
N ASN A 4 6.15 -26.59 2.87
CA ASN A 4 5.68 -27.94 2.62
C ASN A 4 5.73 -28.21 1.10
N GLU A 5 6.69 -29.04 0.68
CA GLU A 5 6.96 -29.34 -0.73
C GLU A 5 5.75 -29.94 -1.46
N GLU A 6 4.97 -30.82 -0.81
CA GLU A 6 3.77 -31.40 -1.44
C GLU A 6 2.71 -30.33 -1.75
N LYS A 7 2.44 -29.43 -0.78
CA LYS A 7 1.51 -28.32 -0.97
C LYS A 7 2.03 -27.33 -2.01
N ARG A 8 3.34 -27.07 -2.03
CA ARG A 8 3.99 -26.23 -3.04
C ARG A 8 3.84 -26.83 -4.43
N ASN A 9 4.09 -28.13 -4.60
CA ASN A 9 3.97 -28.80 -5.90
C ASN A 9 2.54 -28.74 -6.44
N LYS A 10 1.54 -29.01 -5.58
CA LYS A 10 0.13 -28.83 -5.95
C LYS A 10 -0.16 -27.38 -6.36
N PHE A 11 0.35 -26.40 -5.62
CA PHE A 11 0.21 -24.99 -6.00
C PHE A 11 0.83 -24.69 -7.37
N MET A 12 2.07 -25.11 -7.63
CA MET A 12 2.76 -24.86 -8.90
C MET A 12 2.01 -25.48 -10.08
N GLU A 13 1.50 -26.71 -9.93
CA GLU A 13 0.72 -27.39 -10.96
C GLU A 13 -0.61 -26.67 -11.24
N TYR A 14 -1.40 -26.44 -10.18
CA TYR A 14 -2.75 -25.90 -10.29
C TYR A 14 -2.79 -24.41 -10.63
N ALA A 15 -1.86 -23.62 -10.08
CA ALA A 15 -1.74 -22.20 -10.41
C ALA A 15 -1.18 -22.02 -11.82
N GLY A 16 -0.14 -22.79 -12.19
CA GLY A 16 0.44 -22.75 -13.53
C GLY A 16 -0.60 -23.06 -14.61
N LYS A 17 -1.40 -24.12 -14.43
CA LYS A 17 -2.50 -24.45 -15.35
C LYS A 17 -3.52 -23.32 -15.48
N ARG A 18 -3.92 -22.68 -14.37
CA ARG A 18 -4.87 -21.56 -14.39
C ARG A 18 -4.32 -20.34 -15.11
N VAL A 19 -3.07 -19.98 -14.84
CA VAL A 19 -2.40 -18.85 -15.49
C VAL A 19 -2.28 -19.09 -17.00
N ASN A 20 -1.93 -20.31 -17.42
CA ASN A 20 -1.85 -20.64 -18.84
C ASN A 20 -3.19 -20.50 -19.56
N ASN A 21 -4.30 -20.89 -18.92
CA ASN A 21 -5.63 -20.70 -19.50
C ASN A 21 -5.96 -19.20 -19.68
N VAL A 22 -5.70 -18.38 -18.65
CA VAL A 22 -5.93 -16.93 -18.73
C VAL A 22 -5.08 -16.30 -19.84
N LEU A 23 -3.79 -16.69 -19.94
CA LEU A 23 -2.92 -16.20 -21.01
C LEU A 23 -3.40 -16.61 -22.40
N HIS A 24 -3.92 -17.82 -22.53
CA HIS A 24 -4.49 -18.30 -23.80
C HIS A 24 -5.70 -17.46 -24.22
N ASP A 25 -6.62 -17.19 -23.31
CA ASP A 25 -7.80 -16.37 -23.59
C ASP A 25 -7.40 -14.92 -23.95
N MET A 26 -6.41 -14.36 -23.26
CA MET A 26 -5.84 -13.05 -23.60
C MET A 26 -5.22 -13.02 -25.00
N GLN A 27 -4.55 -14.09 -25.42
CA GLN A 27 -4.00 -14.20 -26.76
C GLN A 27 -5.09 -14.27 -27.84
N ILE A 28 -6.26 -14.82 -27.52
CA ILE A 28 -7.41 -14.87 -28.44
C ILE A 28 -8.10 -13.51 -28.56
N LEU A 29 -8.03 -12.66 -27.53
CA LEU A 29 -8.55 -11.29 -27.60
C LEU A 29 -7.78 -10.40 -28.58
N GLU A 30 -6.47 -10.60 -28.76
CA GLU A 30 -5.63 -9.75 -29.62
C GLU A 30 -6.08 -9.75 -31.10
N PRO A 31 -6.34 -10.89 -31.75
CA PRO A 31 -6.86 -10.92 -33.11
C PRO A 31 -8.22 -10.22 -33.30
N MET A 32 -9.03 -10.05 -32.25
CA MET A 32 -10.33 -9.39 -32.36
C MET A 32 -10.17 -7.92 -32.75
N ALA A 33 -9.12 -7.25 -32.27
CA ALA A 33 -8.82 -5.86 -32.61
C ALA A 33 -8.43 -5.66 -34.10
N ARG A 34 -8.03 -6.74 -34.78
CA ARG A 34 -7.62 -6.72 -36.20
C ARG A 34 -8.72 -7.22 -37.14
N SER A 35 -9.81 -7.74 -36.61
CA SER A 35 -10.89 -8.34 -37.39
C SER A 35 -11.93 -7.30 -37.76
N ASN A 36 -12.31 -7.26 -39.05
CA ASN A 36 -13.41 -6.42 -39.52
C ASN A 36 -14.81 -6.96 -39.15
N SER A 37 -14.87 -8.09 -38.42
CA SER A 37 -16.12 -8.67 -37.93
C SER A 37 -16.62 -8.06 -36.62
N TYR A 38 -15.82 -7.19 -35.99
CA TYR A 38 -16.14 -6.58 -34.71
C TYR A 38 -15.97 -5.07 -34.79
N ASP A 39 -16.95 -4.35 -34.25
CA ASP A 39 -16.87 -2.93 -33.96
C ASP A 39 -16.81 -2.76 -32.44
N PHE A 40 -15.96 -1.87 -31.97
CA PHE A 40 -15.82 -1.53 -30.56
C PHE A 40 -15.38 -0.08 -30.43
N THR A 41 -15.80 0.56 -29.35
CA THR A 41 -15.35 1.91 -29.00
C THR A 41 -14.12 1.84 -28.12
N LYS A 42 -13.48 2.99 -27.90
CA LYS A 42 -12.41 3.08 -26.91
C LYS A 42 -12.93 2.78 -25.50
N GLU A 43 -14.14 3.21 -25.17
CA GLU A 43 -14.74 2.99 -23.85
C GLU A 43 -14.95 1.49 -23.58
N ASP A 44 -15.44 0.73 -24.56
CA ASP A 44 -15.60 -0.74 -24.43
C ASP A 44 -14.26 -1.44 -24.13
N VAL A 45 -13.18 -0.99 -24.78
CA VAL A 45 -11.84 -1.53 -24.58
C VAL A 45 -11.32 -1.21 -23.18
N GLU A 46 -11.48 0.04 -22.73
CA GLU A 46 -11.06 0.47 -21.38
C GLU A 46 -11.88 -0.25 -20.29
N GLU A 47 -13.19 -0.41 -20.44
CA GLU A 47 -14.02 -1.18 -19.51
C GLU A 47 -13.58 -2.64 -19.44
N MET A 48 -13.34 -3.28 -20.59
CA MET A 48 -12.91 -4.67 -20.69
C MET A 48 -11.58 -4.90 -19.98
N PHE A 49 -10.55 -4.10 -20.28
CA PHE A 49 -9.24 -4.24 -19.66
C PHE A 49 -9.23 -3.75 -18.21
N GLY A 50 -10.01 -2.74 -17.88
CA GLY A 50 -10.20 -2.24 -16.52
C GLY A 50 -10.78 -3.31 -15.60
N ALA A 51 -11.80 -4.06 -16.05
CA ALA A 51 -12.38 -5.16 -15.29
C ALA A 51 -11.38 -6.30 -15.05
N MET A 52 -10.58 -6.66 -16.06
CA MET A 52 -9.52 -7.66 -15.92
C MET A 52 -8.45 -7.21 -14.92
N GLN A 53 -8.00 -5.96 -15.01
CA GLN A 53 -6.98 -5.40 -14.14
C GLN A 53 -7.47 -5.32 -12.68
N SER A 54 -8.69 -4.84 -12.46
CA SER A 54 -9.29 -4.81 -11.12
C SER A 54 -9.33 -6.21 -10.49
N THR A 55 -9.77 -7.21 -11.25
CA THR A 55 -9.82 -8.59 -10.77
C THR A 55 -8.42 -9.14 -10.47
N LEU A 56 -7.43 -8.82 -11.32
CA LEU A 56 -6.04 -9.21 -11.11
C LEU A 56 -5.47 -8.60 -9.83
N ASP A 57 -5.75 -7.32 -9.57
CA ASP A 57 -5.29 -6.62 -8.39
C ASP A 57 -5.94 -7.15 -7.11
N ASP A 58 -7.23 -7.46 -7.13
CA ASP A 58 -7.95 -8.09 -6.02
C ASP A 58 -7.34 -9.47 -5.67
N VAL A 59 -7.11 -10.31 -6.69
CA VAL A 59 -6.48 -11.62 -6.51
C VAL A 59 -5.06 -11.47 -5.97
N ARG A 60 -4.27 -10.53 -6.51
CA ARG A 60 -2.91 -10.24 -6.02
C ARG A 60 -2.93 -9.77 -4.57
N SER A 61 -3.89 -8.92 -4.19
CA SER A 61 -4.07 -8.45 -2.82
C SER A 61 -4.32 -9.60 -1.83
N GLU A 62 -5.13 -10.59 -2.20
CA GLU A 62 -5.35 -11.78 -1.37
C GLU A 62 -4.06 -12.59 -1.11
N PHE A 63 -3.17 -12.71 -2.10
CA PHE A 63 -1.86 -13.31 -1.87
C PHE A 63 -0.98 -12.44 -0.95
N ASN A 64 -1.03 -11.11 -1.10
CA ASN A 64 -0.24 -10.18 -0.30
C ASN A 64 -0.61 -10.20 1.19
N LYS A 65 -1.89 -10.37 1.52
CA LYS A 65 -2.36 -10.51 2.91
C LYS A 65 -1.62 -11.61 3.69
N LYS A 66 -1.24 -12.71 3.02
CA LYS A 66 -0.48 -13.81 3.64
C LYS A 66 0.94 -13.43 4.07
N PHE A 67 1.49 -12.35 3.51
CA PHE A 67 2.79 -11.82 3.90
C PHE A 67 2.64 -10.72 4.97
N GLU A 68 1.57 -9.93 4.93
CA GLU A 68 1.29 -8.87 5.92
C GLU A 68 0.81 -9.40 7.28
N GLU A 69 0.04 -10.50 7.32
CA GLU A 69 -0.36 -11.16 8.57
C GLU A 69 0.84 -11.57 9.43
N LYS A 70 1.98 -11.89 8.79
CA LYS A 70 3.23 -12.22 9.51
C LYS A 70 3.80 -11.01 10.24
N ALA A 71 3.73 -9.81 9.64
CA ALA A 71 4.20 -8.57 10.27
C ALA A 71 3.33 -8.14 11.46
N ARG A 72 2.03 -8.49 11.46
CA ARG A 72 1.14 -8.21 12.60
C ARG A 72 1.27 -9.21 13.75
N ASN A 73 1.64 -10.47 13.46
CA ASN A 73 1.84 -11.52 14.48
C ASN A 73 3.19 -11.44 15.21
N GLU A 74 4.13 -10.62 14.75
CA GLU A 74 5.27 -10.18 15.55
C GLU A 74 4.73 -9.34 16.70
N LYS A 75 4.56 -9.99 17.86
CA LYS A 75 3.91 -9.45 19.07
C LYS A 75 4.34 -7.99 19.31
N LYS A 76 3.41 -7.05 19.17
CA LYS A 76 3.55 -5.74 19.80
C LYS A 76 3.49 -5.97 21.31
N VAL A 77 4.64 -6.17 21.91
CA VAL A 77 4.76 -6.27 23.37
C VAL A 77 4.50 -4.89 23.92
N PHE A 78 3.39 -4.76 24.63
CA PHE A 78 3.07 -3.58 25.39
C PHE A 78 3.93 -3.54 26.66
N SER A 79 4.52 -2.38 26.96
CA SER A 79 5.31 -2.13 28.17
C SER A 79 4.71 -0.95 28.93
N PHE A 80 4.31 -1.17 30.18
CA PHE A 80 4.15 -0.09 31.17
C PHE A 80 5.52 0.15 31.82
N GLY A 81 5.98 1.40 31.89
CA GLY A 81 7.12 1.75 32.75
C GLY A 81 8.19 2.70 32.21
N ASN A 82 8.09 3.26 31.00
CA ASN A 82 9.00 4.35 30.57
C ASN A 82 8.58 5.72 31.15
N THR A 83 8.09 5.73 32.38
CA THR A 83 7.93 6.93 33.18
C THR A 83 9.19 7.10 34.01
N LYS A 84 10.21 7.77 33.46
CA LYS A 84 11.10 8.53 34.34
C LYS A 84 10.28 9.72 34.85
N VAL A 85 9.54 9.46 35.92
CA VAL A 85 9.07 10.47 36.84
C VAL A 85 10.33 11.13 37.40
N VAL A 86 10.63 12.35 36.96
CA VAL A 86 11.46 13.28 37.72
C VAL A 86 10.48 14.32 38.27
N ALA A 87 9.81 13.95 39.35
CA ALA A 87 9.32 14.86 40.38
C ALA A 87 10.45 14.89 41.43
N GLU A 88 10.89 15.97 42.05
CA GLU A 88 10.36 17.33 42.21
C GLU A 88 11.44 18.10 43.00
N LYS A 89 11.63 19.39 42.69
CA LYS A 89 11.94 20.40 43.70
C LYS A 89 11.26 21.70 43.27
N VAL A 90 10.12 21.96 43.89
CA VAL A 90 9.46 23.27 43.96
C VAL A 90 10.14 24.05 45.07
N GLU A 91 10.60 25.27 44.80
CA GLU A 91 10.45 26.43 45.71
C GLU A 91 10.31 27.69 44.84
N ASP A 92 9.22 28.41 45.09
CA ASP A 92 8.80 29.66 44.46
C ASP A 92 9.74 30.83 44.76
N GLU A 93 10.00 31.69 43.77
CA GLU A 93 10.03 33.13 44.02
C GLU A 93 9.54 33.90 42.78
N VAL A 94 8.46 34.64 43.01
CA VAL A 94 7.81 35.62 42.12
C VAL A 94 8.78 36.75 41.72
N ILE A 95 8.59 37.34 40.53
CA ILE A 95 8.26 38.76 40.29
C ILE A 95 8.19 38.96 38.76
N ASP A 96 7.00 39.35 38.29
CA ASP A 96 6.72 39.85 36.95
C ASP A 96 7.47 41.15 36.65
N LEU A 97 8.13 41.25 35.49
CA LEU A 97 8.41 42.53 34.83
C LEU A 97 8.27 42.40 33.31
N ASP A 98 7.12 42.89 32.87
CA ASP A 98 6.77 43.59 31.63
C ASP A 98 7.52 43.36 30.31
N ASN A 99 6.66 43.24 29.29
CA ASN A 99 6.92 43.30 27.88
C ASN A 99 7.38 44.69 27.39
N ASN A 100 8.07 44.64 26.24
CA ASN A 100 7.91 45.50 25.06
C ASN A 100 9.02 46.52 24.77
N GLU A 101 9.73 46.29 23.66
CA GLU A 101 9.77 47.18 22.49
C GLU A 101 10.33 46.34 21.31
N THR A 102 9.53 45.97 20.30
CA THR A 102 8.95 46.78 19.21
C THR A 102 9.91 46.97 18.02
N THR A 103 9.60 46.21 16.97
CA THR A 103 9.63 46.52 15.51
C THR A 103 10.95 46.77 14.80
N SER A 104 11.10 46.08 13.65
CA SER A 104 10.98 46.65 12.29
C SER A 104 11.83 45.76 11.36
N SER A 105 11.23 44.86 10.59
CA SER A 105 10.66 45.07 9.24
C SER A 105 11.73 45.32 8.17
N GLU A 106 11.65 44.49 7.11
CA GLU A 106 11.93 44.83 5.70
C GLU A 106 13.44 45.03 5.37
N ASP A 107 14.03 44.52 4.29
CA ASP A 107 13.64 44.36 2.88
C ASP A 107 14.44 43.20 2.24
N VAL A 108 13.86 42.32 1.42
CA VAL A 108 13.66 42.44 -0.05
C VAL A 108 14.96 42.74 -0.80
N GLU A 109 15.41 41.81 -1.66
CA GLU A 109 15.44 42.07 -3.11
C GLU A 109 15.74 40.80 -3.90
N ILE A 110 14.89 40.62 -4.91
CA ILE A 110 14.93 39.60 -5.94
C ILE A 110 15.49 40.32 -7.17
N PHE A 111 16.49 39.73 -7.82
CA PHE A 111 16.78 39.96 -9.24
C PHE A 111 17.07 38.62 -9.91
#